data_AF-A0A920UHE9-F1
#
_entry.id   AF-A0A920UHE9-F1
#
_cell.length_a   1.000
_cell.length_b   1.000
_cell.length_c   1.000
_cell.angle_alpha   90.00
_cell.angle_beta   90.00
_cell.angle_gamma   90.00
#
_symmetry.space_group_name_H-M   'P 1'
#
loop_
_entity.id
_entity.type
_entity.pdbx_description
1 polymer ?
#
loop_
_entity_poly.entity_id
_entity_poly.type
_entity_poly.pdbx_seq_one_letter_code
_entity_poly.pdbx_strand_id
1 'polypeptide(L)'
;MIIKCWIARKCRIFPRNALGEAVTGASFSPHDGPLNPLRLLTFDSALGKNGVNLYSDQQVESICYRNDSFEIKTSAENFSAKKVVLACGWE
;
A
#
# COMPACT_ATOMS: atom_id res chain seq x y z
N MET A 1 -7.79 20.73 15.58
CA MET A 1 -8.38 20.85 16.93
C MET A 1 -8.06 19.57 17.69
N ILE A 2 -7.04 19.59 18.54
CA ILE A 2 -6.60 18.44 19.35
C ILE A 2 -7.50 18.41 20.58
N ILE A 3 -8.43 17.44 20.65
CA ILE A 3 -9.31 17.31 21.81
C ILE A 3 -8.52 16.67 22.94
N LYS A 4 -8.03 17.48 23.88
CA LYS A 4 -7.53 17.02 25.18
C LYS A 4 -8.73 16.52 26.00
N CYS A 5 -8.92 15.21 26.07
CA CYS A 5 -9.84 14.59 27.02
C CYS A 5 -9.03 14.02 28.18
N TRP A 6 -8.76 14.85 29.19
CA TRP A 6 -8.26 14.40 30.48
C TRP A 6 -9.47 14.29 31.42
N ILE A 7 -9.56 13.16 32.12
CA ILE A 7 -10.53 12.86 33.19
C ILE A 7 -11.93 12.45 32.70
N ALA A 8 -12.00 11.30 32.04
CA ALA A 8 -13.02 10.27 32.25
C ALA A 8 -12.59 9.03 31.45
N ARG A 9 -12.43 7.86 32.09
CA ARG A 9 -12.03 6.59 31.44
C ARG A 9 -13.10 6.00 30.49
N LYS A 10 -14.01 6.83 29.98
CA LYS A 10 -15.05 6.49 29.00
C LYS A 10 -14.72 7.18 27.69
N CYS A 11 -14.54 6.39 26.63
CA CYS A 11 -14.45 6.92 25.29
C CYS A 11 -15.83 7.47 24.89
N ARG A 12 -15.96 8.79 24.71
CA ARG A 12 -17.23 9.42 24.27
C ARG A 12 -17.68 8.92 22.90
N ILE A 13 -16.72 8.53 22.06
CA ILE A 13 -16.94 8.04 20.69
C ILE A 13 -17.34 6.56 20.70
N PHE A 14 -16.76 5.77 21.61
CA PHE A 14 -17.04 4.34 21.76
C PHE A 14 -17.47 4.04 23.21
N PRO A 15 -18.73 4.36 23.58
CA PRO A 15 -19.18 4.35 24.99
C PRO A 15 -19.20 2.96 25.64
N ARG A 16 -19.12 1.89 24.84
CA ARG A 16 -18.99 0.50 25.29
C ARG A 16 -17.55 0.05 25.57
N ASN A 17 -16.55 0.86 25.19
CA ASN A 17 -15.15 0.48 25.31
C ASN A 17 -14.45 1.43 26.28
N ALA A 18 -13.99 0.89 27.40
CA ALA A 18 -13.09 1.60 28.31
C ALA A 18 -11.66 1.57 27.75
N LEU A 19 -10.89 2.63 28.02
CA LEU A 19 -9.45 2.60 27.78
C LEU A 19 -8.77 1.81 28.90
N GLY A 20 -7.79 0.95 28.56
CA GLY A 20 -7.01 0.21 29.55
C GLY A 20 -6.19 1.13 30.45
N GLU A 21 -5.83 0.67 31.65
CA GLU A 21 -5.20 1.52 32.67
C GLU A 21 -3.82 2.07 32.27
N ALA A 22 -3.12 1.38 31.35
CA ALA A 22 -1.83 1.82 30.82
C ALA A 22 -1.94 2.84 29.66
N VAL A 23 -3.15 3.18 29.20
CA VAL A 23 -3.37 4.04 28.03
C VAL A 23 -3.52 5.49 28.46
N THR A 24 -2.59 6.36 28.06
CA THR A 24 -2.56 7.79 28.42
C THR A 24 -3.37 8.70 27.48
N GLY A 25 -3.79 8.18 26.32
CA GLY A 25 -4.60 8.90 25.32
C GLY A 25 -4.85 8.08 24.06
N ALA A 26 -5.69 8.59 23.17
CA ALA A 26 -5.97 8.00 21.85
C ALA A 26 -6.23 9.11 20.82
N SER A 27 -5.94 8.82 19.55
CA SER A 27 -6.31 9.67 18.42
C SER A 27 -7.39 8.98 17.59
N PHE A 28 -8.36 9.76 17.11
CA PHE A 28 -9.45 9.29 16.27
C PHE A 28 -9.68 10.28 15.14
N SER A 29 -9.83 9.76 13.92
CA SER A 29 -10.21 10.52 12.74
C SER A 29 -11.47 9.90 12.11
N PRO A 30 -12.53 10.70 11.85
CA PRO A 30 -13.72 10.21 11.15
C PRO A 30 -13.47 9.96 9.66
N HIS A 31 -12.30 10.34 9.14
CA HIS A 31 -11.89 10.09 7.76
C HIS A 31 -11.15 8.76 7.62
N ASP A 32 -10.79 8.12 8.73
CA ASP A 32 -10.15 6.81 8.72
C ASP A 32 -11.22 5.74 8.54
N GLY A 33 -10.90 4.70 7.76
CA GLY A 33 -11.80 3.59 7.53
C GLY A 33 -11.05 2.35 7.08
N PRO A 34 -11.64 1.16 7.26
CA PRO A 34 -11.07 -0.06 6.73
C PRO A 34 -11.11 -0.03 5.20
N LEU A 35 -9.97 -0.32 4.58
CA LEU A 35 -9.91 -0.62 3.16
C LEU A 35 -9.90 -2.14 2.98
N ASN A 36 -10.67 -2.67 2.03
CA ASN A 36 -10.52 -4.06 1.60
C ASN A 36 -9.42 -4.13 0.53
N PRO A 37 -8.23 -4.68 0.82
CA PRO A 37 -7.12 -4.71 -0.14
C PRO A 37 -7.44 -5.54 -1.38
N LEU A 38 -8.33 -6.54 -1.28
CA LEU A 38 -8.75 -7.35 -2.42
C LEU A 38 -9.51 -6.53 -3.47
N ARG A 39 -10.14 -5.42 -3.07
CA ARG A 39 -10.76 -4.49 -4.03
C ARG A 39 -9.73 -3.67 -4.80
N LEU A 40 -8.50 -3.55 -4.31
CA LEU A 40 -7.42 -2.92 -5.09
C LEU A 40 -6.94 -3.85 -6.21
N LEU A 41 -7.06 -5.18 -6.05
CA LEU A 41 -6.68 -6.13 -7.10
C LEU A 41 -7.56 -6.01 -8.36
N THR A 42 -8.77 -5.47 -8.25
CA THR A 42 -9.60 -5.21 -9.45
C THR A 42 -9.06 -4.04 -10.29
N PHE A 43 -8.08 -3.29 -9.79
CA PHE A 43 -7.40 -2.21 -10.52
C PHE A 43 -6.68 -2.71 -11.77
N ASP A 44 -6.27 -3.99 -11.81
CA ASP A 44 -5.67 -4.62 -12.99
C ASP A 44 -6.56 -4.50 -14.23
N SER A 45 -7.88 -4.60 -14.05
CA SER A 45 -8.85 -4.41 -15.15
C SER A 45 -8.91 -2.98 -15.66
N ALA A 46 -8.65 -1.99 -14.80
CA ALA A 46 -8.57 -0.58 -15.18
C ALA A 46 -7.23 -0.26 -15.84
N LEU A 47 -6.14 -0.90 -15.42
CA LEU A 47 -4.82 -0.78 -16.04
C LEU A 47 -4.86 -1.19 -17.52
N GLY A 48 -5.45 -2.35 -17.82
CA GLY A 48 -5.60 -2.82 -19.21
C GLY A 48 -6.40 -1.84 -20.09
N LYS A 49 -7.47 -1.24 -19.56
CA LYS A 49 -8.26 -0.21 -20.27
C LYS A 49 -7.46 1.07 -20.58
N ASN A 50 -6.38 1.33 -19.84
CA ASN A 50 -5.51 2.47 -20.04
C ASN A 50 -4.22 2.11 -20.82
N GLY A 51 -4.18 0.94 -21.47
CA GLY A 51 -3.04 0.53 -22.30
C GLY A 51 -1.83 0.04 -21.52
N VAL A 52 -2.00 -0.32 -20.24
CA VAL A 52 -0.94 -0.93 -19.44
C VAL A 52 -0.91 -2.42 -19.69
N ASN A 53 0.28 -2.96 -19.95
CA ASN A 53 0.52 -4.39 -20.05
C ASN A 53 0.95 -4.93 -18.68
N LEU A 54 0.21 -5.91 -18.17
CA LEU A 54 0.52 -6.61 -16.92
C LEU A 54 1.04 -8.00 -17.27
N TYR A 55 2.26 -8.31 -16.83
CA TYR A 55 2.91 -9.60 -17.01
C TYR A 55 2.98 -10.30 -15.65
N SER A 56 2.01 -11.19 -15.40
CA SER A 56 1.98 -12.03 -14.20
C SER A 56 2.91 -13.23 -14.35
N ASP A 57 3.27 -13.85 -13.22
CA ASP A 57 4.12 -15.06 -13.16
C ASP A 57 5.51 -14.90 -13.81
N GLN A 58 5.99 -13.67 -13.91
CA GLN A 58 7.33 -13.35 -14.40
C GLN A 58 8.19 -12.77 -13.28
N GLN A 59 8.95 -13.63 -12.62
CA GLN A 59 9.91 -13.20 -11.61
C GLN A 59 11.06 -12.45 -12.28
N VAL A 60 11.34 -11.23 -11.80
CA VAL A 60 12.50 -10.45 -12.24
C VAL A 60 13.76 -11.03 -11.59
N GLU A 61 14.72 -11.44 -12.41
CA GLU A 61 15.98 -12.05 -11.96
C GLU A 61 17.10 -11.02 -11.84
N SER A 62 17.14 -10.04 -12.74
CA SER A 62 18.15 -8.99 -12.72
C SER A 62 17.69 -7.73 -13.44
N ILE A 63 18.25 -6.59 -13.01
CA ILE A 63 18.03 -5.28 -13.62
C ILE A 63 19.39 -4.62 -13.83
N CYS A 64 19.72 -4.26 -15.07
CA CYS A 64 20.97 -3.60 -15.42
C CYS A 64 20.68 -2.25 -16.10
N TYR A 65 21.45 -1.20 -15.78
CA TYR A 65 21.40 0.04 -16.55
C TYR A 65 22.51 0.07 -17.60
N ARG A 66 22.14 0.09 -18.89
CA ARG A 66 23.06 0.08 -20.04
C ARG A 66 22.45 0.85 -21.22
N ASN A 67 23.29 1.49 -22.03
CA ASN A 67 22.87 2.18 -23.26
C ASN A 67 21.70 3.18 -23.05
N ASP A 68 21.74 3.96 -21.96
CA ASP A 68 20.68 4.93 -21.60
C ASP A 68 19.29 4.30 -21.33
N SER A 69 19.27 3.03 -20.91
CA SER A 69 18.05 2.30 -20.56
C SER A 69 18.28 1.27 -19.46
N PHE A 70 17.21 0.86 -18.78
CA PHE A 70 17.19 -0.31 -17.94
C PHE A 70 16.83 -1.53 -18.76
N GLU A 71 17.65 -2.56 -18.67
CA GLU A 71 17.39 -3.91 -19.17
C GLU A 71 16.95 -4.78 -17.98
N ILE A 72 15.76 -5.36 -18.08
CA ILE A 72 15.14 -6.18 -17.04
C ILE A 72 15.06 -7.60 -17.59
N LYS A 73 15.68 -8.55 -16.88
CA LYS A 73 15.57 -9.98 -17.21
C LYS A 73 14.55 -10.63 -16.30
N THR A 74 13.64 -11.38 -16.89
CA THR A 74 12.74 -12.28 -16.18
C THR A 74 13.02 -13.73 -16.56
N SER A 75 12.36 -14.67 -15.88
CA SER A 75 12.42 -16.09 -16.21
C SER A 75 11.85 -16.43 -17.60
N ALA A 76 11.05 -15.55 -18.19
CA ALA A 76 10.35 -15.79 -19.46
C ALA A 76 10.86 -14.93 -20.61
N GLU A 77 11.11 -13.62 -20.38
CA GLU A 77 11.52 -12.68 -21.42
C GLU A 77 12.33 -11.50 -20.86
N ASN A 78 12.80 -10.63 -21.76
CA ASN A 78 13.56 -9.44 -21.39
C ASN A 78 12.79 -8.17 -21.77
N PHE A 79 12.77 -7.20 -20.86
CA PHE A 79 12.17 -5.89 -21.08
C PHE A 79 13.23 -4.78 -21.09
N SER A 80 12.94 -3.68 -21.79
CA SER A 80 13.76 -2.47 -21.73
C SER A 80 12.88 -1.24 -21.48
N ALA A 81 13.33 -0.34 -20.59
CA ALA A 81 12.63 0.91 -20.29
C ALA A 81 13.60 2.01 -19.89
N LYS A 82 13.26 3.27 -20.18
CA LYS A 82 14.06 4.44 -19.73
C LYS A 82 14.00 4.68 -18.22
N LYS A 83 12.94 4.20 -17.56
CA LYS A 83 12.70 4.37 -16.14
C LYS A 83 12.15 3.08 -15.56
N VAL A 84 12.55 2.78 -14.34
CA VAL A 84 12.08 1.61 -13.57
C VAL A 84 11.63 2.08 -12.19
N VAL A 85 10.53 1.50 -11.71
CA VAL A 85 10.04 1.66 -10.33
C VAL A 85 10.09 0.29 -9.68
N LEU A 86 10.75 0.19 -8.51
CA LEU A 86 10.81 -1.04 -7.73
C LEU A 86 9.79 -0.96 -6.60
N ALA A 87 8.81 -1.86 -6.63
CA ALA A 87 7.73 -1.95 -5.65
C ALA A 87 7.50 -3.41 -5.22
N CYS A 88 8.58 -4.18 -5.08
CA CYS A 88 8.55 -5.63 -4.90
C CYS A 88 8.19 -6.09 -3.47
N GLY A 89 7.92 -5.16 -2.56
CA GLY A 89 7.72 -5.48 -1.15
C GLY A 89 8.95 -6.14 -0.51
N TRP A 90 8.71 -6.83 0.60
CA TRP A 90 9.69 -7.71 1.24
C TRP A 90 9.21 -9.16 1.04
N GLU A 91 10.14 -10.10 0.86
CA GLU A 91 9.86 -11.54 0.73
C GLU A 91 9.73 -12.25 2.09
#